data_AF-A0A9Y4NJN7-F1
#
_entry.id   AF-A0A9Y4NJN7-F1
#
_cell.length_a   1.000
_cell.length_b   1.000
_cell.length_c   1.000
_cell.angle_alpha   90.00
_cell.angle_beta   90.00
_cell.angle_gamma   90.00
#
_symmetry.space_group_name_H-M   'P 1'
#
loop_
_entity.id
_entity.type
_entity.pdbx_description
1 polymer ?
#
loop_
_entity_poly.entity_id
_entity_poly.type
_entity_poly.pdbx_seq_one_letter_code
_entity_poly.pdbx_strand_id
1 'polypeptide(L)'
;TQTDVSPIVCFLSDRDWLRDRVIQWVQKETQSDQVSLNASSASGLLQTYFQTYDNGDSQLDSKEFLRFLKHNETALNLTFSNTLETNLLLRSLCVDALIELSDENADWKLSLSEFINCLTPSFHPPERKCALEDEVFEDGAETRMECNKCVCACGNWVCTALTCNGEHQVVEKIQEGGEDEEMTEEEFSRRVAELNAAQETFATET
;
A
#
# COMPACT_ATOMS: atom_id res chain seq x y z
N THR A 1 -2.51 -25.84 -18.62
CA THR A 1 -1.24 -25.10 -18.46
C THR A 1 -1.45 -24.07 -17.38
N GLN A 2 -0.86 -24.28 -16.20
CA GLN A 2 -0.95 -23.30 -15.12
C GLN A 2 -0.12 -22.08 -15.56
N THR A 3 -0.79 -20.97 -15.82
CA THR A 3 -0.12 -19.70 -16.14
C THR A 3 0.65 -19.28 -14.91
N ASP A 4 1.97 -19.14 -15.04
CA ASP A 4 2.85 -18.65 -13.98
C ASP A 4 2.65 -17.13 -13.82
N VAL A 5 1.56 -16.76 -13.15
CA VAL A 5 1.19 -15.37 -12.87
C VAL A 5 1.88 -14.95 -11.58
N SER A 6 2.57 -13.81 -11.62
CA SER A 6 3.16 -13.21 -10.42
C SER A 6 2.22 -12.14 -9.86
N PRO A 7 2.14 -11.97 -8.53
CA PRO A 7 1.34 -10.91 -7.93
C PRO A 7 1.90 -9.53 -8.31
N ILE A 8 1.02 -8.54 -8.41
CA ILE A 8 1.42 -7.14 -8.58
C ILE A 8 1.75 -6.59 -7.19
N VAL A 9 2.98 -6.12 -7.01
CA VAL A 9 3.50 -5.69 -5.71
C VAL A 9 4.31 -4.40 -5.85
N CYS A 10 4.39 -3.61 -4.79
CA CYS A 10 5.37 -2.51 -4.73
C CYS A 10 6.68 -3.04 -4.15
N PHE A 11 7.71 -3.12 -4.98
CA PHE A 11 9.06 -3.44 -4.52
C PHE A 11 9.68 -2.27 -3.76
N LEU A 12 10.67 -2.56 -2.93
CA LEU A 12 11.45 -1.56 -2.21
C LEU A 12 12.00 -0.50 -3.16
N SER A 13 12.51 -0.91 -4.32
CA SER A 13 13.03 -0.01 -5.35
C SER A 13 11.95 0.91 -5.95
N ASP A 14 10.73 0.41 -6.13
CA ASP A 14 9.63 1.19 -6.70
C ASP A 14 9.11 2.22 -5.69
N ARG A 15 8.99 1.82 -4.42
CA ARG A 15 8.64 2.71 -3.30
C ARG A 15 9.65 3.84 -3.17
N ASP A 16 10.94 3.51 -3.14
CA ASP A 16 12.00 4.50 -2.96
C ASP A 16 12.11 5.41 -4.17
N TRP A 17 11.94 4.87 -5.38
CA TRP A 17 11.85 5.67 -6.59
C TRP A 17 10.67 6.64 -6.58
N LEU A 18 9.47 6.21 -6.14
CA LEU A 18 8.30 7.07 -5.98
C LEU A 18 8.65 8.24 -5.06
N ARG A 19 9.18 7.93 -3.88
CA ARG A 19 9.55 8.90 -2.86
C ARG A 19 10.58 9.90 -3.39
N ASP A 20 11.67 9.42 -3.98
CA ASP A 20 12.72 10.27 -4.53
C ASP A 20 12.19 11.21 -5.61
N ARG A 21 11.27 10.72 -6.45
CA ARG A 21 10.66 11.53 -7.50
C ARG A 21 9.83 12.67 -6.93
N VAL A 22 9.08 12.42 -5.86
CA VAL A 22 8.30 13.44 -5.14
C VAL A 22 9.22 14.47 -4.50
N ILE A 23 10.28 14.03 -3.83
CA ILE A 23 11.28 14.90 -3.19
C ILE A 23 11.92 15.84 -4.23
N GLN A 24 12.37 15.29 -5.35
CA GLN A 24 12.96 16.09 -6.44
C GLN A 24 11.98 17.11 -7.00
N TRP A 25 10.71 16.74 -7.16
CA TRP A 25 9.67 17.64 -7.63
C TRP A 25 9.43 18.79 -6.64
N VAL A 26 9.24 18.49 -5.35
CA VAL A 26 9.04 19.50 -4.30
C VAL A 26 10.22 20.46 -4.22
N GLN A 27 11.45 19.96 -4.32
CA GLN A 27 12.66 20.79 -4.36
C GLN A 27 12.69 21.73 -5.57
N LYS A 28 12.20 21.28 -6.72
CA LYS A 28 12.14 22.08 -7.95
C LYS A 28 11.08 23.18 -7.86
N GLU A 29 9.88 22.86 -7.36
CA GLU A 29 8.81 23.84 -7.10
C GLU A 29 9.30 24.95 -6.16
N THR A 30 10.03 24.56 -5.11
CA THR A 30 10.63 25.48 -4.14
C THR A 30 11.67 26.43 -4.77
N GLN A 31 12.33 26.03 -5.87
CA GLN A 31 13.34 26.84 -6.56
C GLN A 31 12.74 27.74 -7.66
N SER A 32 11.60 27.35 -8.25
CA SER A 32 10.90 28.17 -9.23
C SER A 32 10.20 29.37 -8.59
N ASP A 33 9.73 29.22 -7.36
CA ASP A 33 9.26 30.33 -6.54
C ASP A 33 10.48 31.04 -5.93
N GLN A 34 10.88 32.16 -6.53
CA GLN A 34 12.02 33.01 -6.13
C GLN A 34 11.92 33.54 -4.67
N VAL A 35 12.07 32.71 -3.64
CA VAL A 35 12.38 33.10 -2.24
C VAL A 35 13.17 32.01 -1.51
N SER A 36 14.50 32.21 -1.46
CA SER A 36 15.48 31.63 -0.52
C SER A 36 15.63 30.09 -0.45
N LEU A 37 16.84 29.66 -0.80
CA LEU A 37 17.39 28.33 -0.53
C LEU A 37 17.40 28.06 0.99
N ASN A 38 16.44 27.32 1.53
CA ASN A 38 16.54 26.69 2.86
C ASN A 38 15.53 25.53 2.98
N ALA A 39 15.87 24.49 3.76
CA ALA A 39 15.00 23.37 4.10
C ALA A 39 13.64 23.84 4.70
N SER A 40 13.61 25.01 5.33
CA SER A 40 12.39 25.66 5.82
C SER A 40 11.36 25.96 4.74
N SER A 41 11.79 26.16 3.49
CA SER A 41 10.89 26.44 2.36
C SER A 41 10.22 25.16 1.84
N ALA A 42 10.96 24.06 1.72
CA ALA A 42 10.40 22.76 1.33
C ALA A 42 9.41 22.23 2.38
N SER A 43 9.74 22.31 3.67
CA SER A 43 8.82 21.92 4.74
C SER A 43 7.55 22.80 4.77
N GLY A 44 7.67 24.10 4.48
CA GLY A 44 6.52 25.00 4.37
C GLY A 44 5.61 24.69 3.17
N LEU A 45 6.21 24.34 2.02
CA LEU A 45 5.46 23.88 0.84
C LEU A 45 4.75 22.55 1.13
N LEU A 46 5.43 21.59 1.74
CA LEU A 46 4.82 20.32 2.17
C LEU A 46 3.69 20.54 3.17
N GLN A 47 3.82 21.47 4.12
CA GLN A 47 2.74 21.85 5.02
C GLN A 47 1.53 22.41 4.26
N THR A 48 1.76 23.22 3.23
CA THR A 48 0.68 23.75 2.38
C THR A 48 -0.02 22.63 1.62
N TYR A 49 0.72 21.66 1.07
CA TYR A 49 0.12 20.49 0.45
C TYR A 49 -0.65 19.63 1.44
N PHE A 50 -0.10 19.37 2.62
CA PHE A 50 -0.79 18.63 3.69
C PHE A 50 -2.17 19.24 3.97
N GLN A 51 -2.21 20.55 4.24
CA GLN A 51 -3.47 21.27 4.52
C GLN A 51 -4.44 21.31 3.33
N THR A 52 -3.92 21.21 2.10
CA THR A 52 -4.75 21.23 0.89
C THR A 52 -5.47 19.89 0.67
N TYR A 53 -4.82 18.79 1.06
CA TYR A 53 -5.29 17.44 0.76
C TYR A 53 -5.92 16.72 1.95
N ASP A 54 -5.62 17.15 3.19
CA ASP A 54 -6.30 16.75 4.42
C ASP A 54 -7.81 17.08 4.35
N ASN A 55 -8.63 16.09 4.70
CA ASN A 55 -10.08 16.20 4.76
C ASN A 55 -10.60 16.87 6.05
N GLY A 56 -9.70 17.30 6.93
CA GLY A 56 -9.98 17.97 8.20
C GLY A 56 -9.78 17.08 9.43
N ASP A 57 -9.26 15.87 9.26
CA ASP A 57 -8.88 14.98 10.35
C ASP A 57 -7.43 15.20 10.82
N SER A 58 -6.71 16.13 10.18
CA SER A 58 -5.31 16.48 10.48
C SER A 58 -4.34 15.33 10.27
N GLN A 59 -4.71 14.40 9.40
CA GLN A 59 -3.92 13.25 8.99
C GLN A 59 -4.03 13.09 7.47
N LEU A 60 -3.12 12.32 6.87
CA LEU A 60 -3.21 11.94 5.46
C LEU A 60 -3.32 10.43 5.34
N ASP A 61 -4.44 9.98 4.81
CA ASP A 61 -4.62 8.60 4.37
C ASP A 61 -4.09 8.37 2.94
N SER A 62 -4.09 7.12 2.49
CA SER A 62 -3.61 6.75 1.16
C SER A 62 -4.34 7.46 0.03
N LYS A 63 -5.64 7.76 0.16
CA LYS A 63 -6.43 8.44 -0.88
C LYS A 63 -6.02 9.91 -0.98
N GLU A 64 -5.77 10.55 0.15
CA GLU A 64 -5.33 11.94 0.22
C GLU A 64 -3.90 12.09 -0.29
N PHE A 65 -3.00 11.19 0.09
CA PHE A 65 -1.65 11.13 -0.47
C PHE A 65 -1.71 10.90 -1.99
N LEU A 66 -2.50 9.95 -2.48
CA LEU A 66 -2.66 9.73 -3.92
C LEU A 66 -3.21 10.98 -4.63
N ARG A 67 -4.11 11.76 -4.02
CA ARG A 67 -4.57 13.05 -4.57
C ARG A 67 -3.44 14.08 -4.62
N PHE A 68 -2.60 14.13 -3.61
CA PHE A 68 -1.38 14.95 -3.61
C PHE A 68 -0.45 14.57 -4.77
N LEU A 69 -0.21 13.27 -5.02
CA LEU A 69 0.60 12.82 -6.16
C LEU A 69 -0.01 13.17 -7.53
N LYS A 70 -1.33 13.44 -7.58
CA LYS A 70 -2.02 13.90 -8.79
C LYS A 70 -2.00 15.41 -8.97
N HIS A 71 -1.49 16.17 -8.00
CA HIS A 71 -1.40 17.63 -8.09
C HIS A 71 -0.71 18.09 -9.38
N ASN A 72 0.41 17.43 -9.72
CA ASN A 72 1.18 17.70 -10.93
C ASN A 72 1.67 16.40 -11.57
N GLU A 73 0.73 15.65 -12.15
CA GLU A 73 1.00 14.35 -12.79
C GLU A 73 2.11 14.43 -13.86
N THR A 74 2.14 15.52 -14.63
CA THR A 74 3.14 15.72 -15.70
C THR A 74 4.55 15.92 -15.15
N ALA A 75 4.71 16.65 -14.05
CA ALA A 75 6.03 16.88 -13.45
C ALA A 75 6.56 15.60 -12.78
N LEU A 76 5.70 14.90 -12.03
CA LEU A 76 6.06 13.68 -11.33
C LEU A 76 6.30 12.52 -12.30
N ASN A 77 5.47 12.35 -13.33
CA ASN A 77 5.60 11.33 -14.38
C ASN A 77 5.86 9.92 -13.82
N LEU A 78 5.02 9.48 -12.87
CA LEU A 78 5.17 8.22 -12.13
C LEU A 78 4.81 6.99 -13.00
N THR A 79 5.71 6.56 -13.88
CA THR A 79 5.51 5.46 -14.82
C THR A 79 6.24 4.17 -14.39
N PHE A 80 5.57 3.35 -13.58
CA PHE A 80 5.98 2.00 -13.17
C PHE A 80 5.68 0.90 -14.20
N SER A 81 4.64 1.09 -15.03
CA SER A 81 4.14 0.07 -15.96
C SER A 81 3.57 0.71 -17.22
N ASN A 82 3.53 -0.06 -18.30
CA ASN A 82 3.00 0.37 -19.61
C ASN A 82 1.47 0.43 -19.65
N THR A 83 0.79 -0.30 -18.76
CA THR A 83 -0.67 -0.29 -18.66
C THR A 83 -1.10 0.73 -17.61
N LEU A 84 -2.11 1.54 -17.93
CA LEU A 84 -2.64 2.55 -17.01
C LEU A 84 -3.15 1.93 -15.71
N GLU A 85 -3.91 0.85 -15.80
CA GLU A 85 -4.49 0.15 -14.64
C GLU A 85 -3.42 -0.36 -13.68
N THR A 86 -2.41 -1.10 -14.17
CA THR A 86 -1.31 -1.59 -13.33
C THR A 86 -0.47 -0.45 -12.79
N ASN A 87 -0.26 0.61 -13.57
CA ASN A 87 0.47 1.78 -13.10
C ASN A 87 -0.26 2.48 -11.93
N LEU A 88 -1.59 2.63 -12.01
CA LEU A 88 -2.40 3.19 -10.94
C LEU A 88 -2.39 2.29 -9.69
N LEU A 89 -2.48 0.97 -9.88
CA LEU A 89 -2.41 0.02 -8.77
C LEU A 89 -1.05 0.06 -8.07
N LEU A 90 0.05 0.05 -8.82
CA LEU A 90 1.40 0.15 -8.25
C LEU A 90 1.62 1.47 -7.50
N ARG A 91 1.10 2.59 -8.02
CA ARG A 91 1.11 3.87 -7.29
C ARG A 91 0.42 3.74 -5.94
N SER A 92 -0.76 3.13 -5.88
CA SER A 92 -1.48 2.92 -4.62
C SER A 92 -0.69 2.04 -3.66
N LEU A 93 -0.22 0.87 -4.11
CA LEU A 93 0.57 -0.06 -3.29
C LEU A 93 1.84 0.58 -2.73
N CYS A 94 2.54 1.40 -3.53
CA CYS A 94 3.73 2.09 -3.08
C CYS A 94 3.44 3.23 -2.10
N VAL A 95 2.28 3.89 -2.23
CA VAL A 95 1.83 4.88 -1.23
C VAL A 95 1.51 4.19 0.09
N ASP A 96 0.76 3.08 0.06
CA ASP A 96 0.43 2.30 1.26
C ASP A 96 1.70 1.83 1.98
N ALA A 97 2.66 1.25 1.24
CA ALA A 97 3.93 0.82 1.79
C ALA A 97 4.77 1.98 2.35
N LEU A 98 4.70 3.17 1.74
CA LEU A 98 5.43 4.34 2.22
C LEU A 98 4.80 4.91 3.50
N ILE A 99 3.46 4.91 3.60
CA ILE A 99 2.73 5.31 4.80
C ILE A 99 3.11 4.37 5.95
N GLU A 100 2.99 3.05 5.77
CA GLU A 100 3.26 2.05 6.81
C GLU A 100 4.68 2.18 7.43
N LEU A 101 5.65 2.63 6.63
CA LEU A 101 7.04 2.77 7.07
C LEU A 101 7.38 4.15 7.67
N SER A 102 6.54 5.14 7.40
CA SER A 102 6.72 6.52 7.89
C SER A 102 5.77 6.87 9.02
N ASP A 103 4.74 6.04 9.23
CA ASP A 103 3.81 6.10 10.34
C ASP A 103 4.49 5.57 11.62
N GLU A 104 4.82 6.49 12.53
CA GLU A 104 5.55 6.18 13.76
C GLU A 104 4.60 5.64 14.84
N ASN A 105 3.32 5.98 14.76
CA ASN A 105 2.33 5.67 15.79
C ASN A 105 1.44 4.44 15.43
N ALA A 106 1.55 3.95 14.20
CA ALA A 106 0.83 2.81 13.64
C ALA A 106 -0.70 2.99 13.52
N ASP A 107 -1.18 4.21 13.24
CA ASP A 107 -2.59 4.53 12.97
C ASP A 107 -2.99 4.43 11.47
N TRP A 108 -2.04 4.03 10.63
CA TRP A 108 -2.12 3.85 9.18
C TRP A 108 -2.36 5.14 8.40
N LYS A 109 -2.02 6.27 9.00
CA LYS A 109 -2.08 7.59 8.38
C LYS A 109 -0.80 8.36 8.70
N LEU A 110 -0.63 9.49 8.04
CA LEU A 110 0.49 10.39 8.31
C LEU A 110 -0.02 11.67 8.96
N SER A 111 0.40 11.93 10.19
CA SER A 111 0.37 13.28 10.75
C SER A 111 1.23 14.24 9.92
N LEU A 112 1.07 15.55 10.13
CA LEU A 112 1.90 16.56 9.45
C LEU A 112 3.40 16.32 9.65
N SER A 113 3.83 15.91 10.85
CA SER A 113 5.22 15.58 11.16
C SER A 113 5.71 14.37 10.38
N GLU A 114 4.92 13.29 10.34
CA GLU A 114 5.29 12.06 9.62
C GLU A 114 5.33 12.31 8.12
N PHE A 115 4.38 13.07 7.56
CA PHE A 115 4.37 13.44 6.15
C PHE A 115 5.61 14.27 5.74
N ILE A 116 5.96 15.29 6.53
CA ILE A 116 7.15 16.10 6.27
C ILE A 116 8.42 15.26 6.41
N ASN A 117 8.52 14.43 7.46
CA ASN A 117 9.68 13.57 7.68
C ASN A 117 9.82 12.55 6.53
N CYS A 118 8.72 11.90 6.15
CA CYS A 118 8.62 10.98 5.01
C CYS A 118 9.24 11.57 3.74
N LEU A 119 8.97 12.84 3.44
CA LEU A 119 9.46 13.53 2.23
C LEU A 119 10.72 14.40 2.47
N THR A 120 11.38 14.25 3.62
CA THR A 120 12.65 14.92 3.89
C THR A 120 13.81 14.10 3.31
N PRO A 121 14.72 14.69 2.49
CA PRO A 121 15.79 13.93 1.83
C PRO A 121 16.71 13.13 2.75
N SER A 122 16.89 13.58 4.00
CA SER A 122 17.73 12.88 4.99
C SER A 122 17.05 11.69 5.65
N PHE A 123 15.71 11.60 5.58
CA PHE A 123 14.99 10.44 6.04
C PHE A 123 15.19 9.29 5.06
N HIS A 124 15.46 8.10 5.60
CA HIS A 124 15.59 6.87 4.84
C HIS A 124 14.58 5.89 5.44
N PRO A 125 13.46 5.59 4.76
CA PRO A 125 12.49 4.62 5.23
C PRO A 125 13.19 3.29 5.56
N PRO A 126 12.85 2.64 6.68
CA PRO A 126 13.50 1.38 7.06
C PRO A 126 13.26 0.31 5.99
N GLU A 127 14.34 -0.38 5.62
CA GLU A 127 14.26 -1.55 4.74
C GLU A 127 13.78 -2.76 5.56
N ARG A 128 12.54 -3.20 5.31
CA ARG A 128 11.99 -4.41 5.92
C ARG A 128 12.19 -5.62 5.01
N LYS A 129 12.62 -6.71 5.62
CA LYS A 129 12.77 -8.03 4.99
C LYS A 129 11.57 -8.89 5.36
N CYS A 130 11.21 -9.84 4.49
CA CYS A 130 10.12 -10.76 4.82
C CYS A 130 10.64 -11.90 5.69
N ALA A 131 9.87 -12.30 6.69
CA ALA A 131 10.13 -13.48 7.48
C ALA A 131 9.25 -14.64 6.98
N LEU A 132 9.82 -15.83 6.83
CA LEU A 132 9.08 -17.06 6.61
C LEU A 132 9.72 -18.16 7.44
N GLU A 133 8.94 -18.73 8.37
CA GLU A 133 9.46 -19.63 9.40
C GLU A 133 10.61 -18.96 10.19
N ASP A 134 11.77 -19.60 10.28
CA ASP A 134 12.95 -19.07 10.97
C ASP A 134 13.94 -18.35 10.02
N GLU A 135 13.55 -18.11 8.77
CA GLU A 135 14.39 -17.51 7.73
C GLU A 135 13.92 -16.09 7.36
N VAL A 136 14.88 -15.26 6.91
CA VAL A 136 14.67 -13.87 6.51
C VAL A 136 15.06 -13.70 5.04
N PHE A 137 14.15 -13.10 4.26
CA PHE A 137 14.21 -13.01 2.80
C PHE A 137 14.26 -11.56 2.34
N GLU A 138 15.10 -11.30 1.33
CA GLU A 138 15.20 -9.99 0.70
C GLU A 138 13.98 -9.67 -0.15
N ASP A 139 13.77 -8.37 -0.41
CA ASP A 139 12.78 -7.88 -1.37
C ASP A 139 12.96 -8.55 -2.74
N GLY A 140 11.86 -8.98 -3.35
CA GLY A 140 11.85 -9.74 -4.60
C GLY A 140 12.07 -11.25 -4.45
N ALA A 141 12.34 -11.78 -3.25
CA ALA A 141 12.36 -13.22 -3.03
C ALA A 141 11.01 -13.86 -3.39
N GLU A 142 11.05 -15.03 -4.01
CA GLU A 142 9.85 -15.75 -4.44
C GLU A 142 9.72 -17.07 -3.69
N THR A 143 8.50 -17.43 -3.32
CA THR A 143 8.14 -18.75 -2.79
C THR A 143 6.81 -19.21 -3.38
N ARG A 144 6.38 -20.43 -3.03
CA ARG A 144 5.09 -20.98 -3.45
C ARG A 144 4.35 -21.55 -2.25
N MET A 145 3.08 -21.17 -2.13
CA MET A 145 2.13 -21.77 -1.20
C MET A 145 1.05 -22.47 -2.01
N GLU A 146 1.06 -23.80 -2.01
CA GLU A 146 0.25 -24.63 -2.91
C GLU A 146 0.44 -24.25 -4.39
N CYS A 147 -0.64 -23.81 -5.06
CA CYS A 147 -0.59 -23.31 -6.43
C CYS A 147 -0.31 -21.81 -6.53
N ASN A 148 -0.28 -21.10 -5.40
CA ASN A 148 -0.10 -19.66 -5.37
C ASN A 148 1.38 -19.28 -5.34
N LYS A 149 1.74 -18.30 -6.17
CA LYS A 149 3.07 -17.71 -6.20
C LYS A 149 3.09 -16.53 -5.22
N CYS A 150 4.07 -16.51 -4.33
CA CYS A 150 4.26 -15.47 -3.34
C CYS A 150 5.57 -14.73 -3.58
N VAL A 151 5.57 -13.43 -3.39
CA VAL A 151 6.72 -12.54 -3.57
C VAL A 151 6.87 -11.69 -2.32
N CYS A 152 8.10 -11.60 -1.82
CA CYS A 152 8.46 -10.67 -0.76
C CYS A 152 8.52 -9.25 -1.34
N ALA A 153 7.75 -8.33 -0.77
CA ALA A 153 7.70 -6.95 -1.22
C ALA A 153 7.52 -5.99 -0.02
N CYS A 154 8.46 -5.06 0.15
CA CYS A 154 8.49 -4.09 1.25
C CYS A 154 8.33 -4.71 2.66
N GLY A 155 8.83 -5.94 2.87
CA GLY A 155 8.74 -6.66 4.14
C GLY A 155 7.49 -7.52 4.31
N ASN A 156 6.60 -7.56 3.32
CA ASN A 156 5.38 -8.35 3.35
C ASN A 156 5.39 -9.45 2.27
N TRP A 157 4.95 -10.66 2.62
CA TRP A 157 4.69 -11.71 1.63
C TRP A 157 3.35 -11.45 0.96
N VAL A 158 3.36 -11.25 -0.36
CA VAL A 158 2.14 -11.07 -1.16
C VAL A 158 2.00 -12.24 -2.11
N CYS A 159 0.87 -12.93 -2.05
CA CYS A 159 0.59 -14.11 -2.86
C CYS A 159 -0.49 -13.85 -3.90
N THR A 160 -0.44 -14.58 -5.02
CA THR A 160 -1.63 -14.74 -5.87
C THR A 160 -2.76 -15.40 -5.08
N ALA A 161 -4.00 -15.17 -5.50
CA ALA A 161 -5.20 -15.75 -4.88
C ALA A 161 -5.93 -16.69 -5.85
N LEU A 162 -5.20 -17.64 -6.43
CA LEU A 162 -5.74 -18.69 -7.28
C LEU A 162 -6.40 -19.76 -6.39
N THR A 163 -7.56 -20.24 -6.82
CA THR A 163 -8.18 -21.44 -6.24
C THR A 163 -7.40 -22.67 -6.69
N CYS A 164 -6.74 -23.34 -5.74
CA CYS A 164 -5.95 -24.53 -6.00
C CYS A 164 -6.86 -25.76 -6.02
N ASN A 165 -6.89 -26.50 -7.12
CA ASN A 165 -7.61 -27.79 -7.18
C ASN A 165 -6.80 -28.86 -6.45
N GLY A 166 -6.96 -28.92 -5.13
CA GLY A 166 -6.63 -30.07 -4.30
C GLY A 166 -7.78 -30.27 -3.34
N GLU A 167 -8.34 -31.47 -3.30
CA GLU A 167 -9.44 -31.87 -2.41
C GLU A 167 -9.15 -31.45 -0.95
N HIS A 168 -9.65 -30.29 -0.51
CA HIS A 168 -9.68 -29.92 0.88
C HIS A 168 -10.83 -30.70 1.55
N GLN A 169 -10.57 -31.97 1.87
CA GLN A 169 -11.14 -32.54 3.09
C GLN A 169 -10.35 -31.94 4.25
N VAL A 170 -10.74 -30.75 4.70
CA VAL A 170 -10.23 -30.23 5.97
C VAL A 170 -11.40 -30.08 6.91
N VAL A 171 -11.50 -31.05 7.81
CA VAL A 171 -11.86 -30.78 9.19
C VAL A 171 -10.92 -31.57 10.08
N GLU A 172 -9.66 -31.14 10.18
CA GLU A 172 -8.91 -31.35 11.42
C GLU A 172 -8.98 -30.07 12.23
N LYS A 173 -9.61 -30.21 13.39
CA LYS A 173 -9.73 -29.21 14.45
C LYS A 173 -8.35 -28.72 14.88
N ILE A 174 -8.19 -27.39 14.93
CA ILE A 174 -7.27 -26.76 15.87
C ILE A 174 -8.13 -25.94 16.82
N GLN A 175 -8.09 -26.29 18.10
CA GLN A 175 -8.65 -25.54 19.21
C GLN A 175 -7.56 -24.71 19.89
N GLU A 176 -8.02 -23.60 20.48
CA GLU A 176 -7.41 -22.68 21.46
C GLU A 176 -6.54 -21.56 20.87
N GLY A 177 -6.80 -20.27 21.13
CA GLY A 177 -7.83 -19.66 21.97
C GLY A 177 -7.68 -18.12 21.96
N GLY A 178 -8.82 -17.43 22.00
CA GLY A 178 -8.96 -15.98 22.15
C GLY A 178 -10.45 -15.67 22.24
N GLU A 179 -10.88 -15.01 23.32
CA GLU A 179 -12.28 -14.70 23.60
C GLU A 179 -12.80 -13.63 22.63
N ASP A 180 -13.15 -14.04 21.41
CA ASP A 180 -14.05 -13.31 20.53
C ASP A 180 -15.35 -14.13 20.44
N GLU A 181 -16.51 -13.48 20.54
CA GLU A 181 -17.81 -14.15 20.45
C GLU A 181 -17.85 -15.01 19.17
N GLU A 182 -17.72 -16.33 19.34
CA GLU A 182 -17.62 -17.31 18.26
C GLU A 182 -18.92 -17.26 17.45
N MET A 183 -18.87 -16.56 16.31
CA MET A 183 -19.99 -16.49 15.37
C MET A 183 -20.31 -17.91 14.90
N THR A 184 -21.55 -18.36 15.13
CA THR A 184 -21.94 -19.72 14.78
C THR A 184 -21.88 -19.93 13.27
N GLU A 185 -21.63 -21.16 12.83
CA GLU A 185 -21.62 -21.54 11.41
C GLU A 185 -22.93 -21.16 10.69
N GLU A 186 -24.04 -21.20 11.42
CA GLU A 186 -25.36 -20.77 10.93
C GLU A 186 -25.44 -19.24 10.73
N GLU A 187 -24.90 -18.44 11.66
CA GLU A 187 -24.88 -16.99 11.53
C GLU A 187 -23.92 -16.52 10.42
N PHE A 188 -22.79 -17.20 10.28
CA PHE A 188 -21.84 -16.95 9.20
C PHE A 188 -22.47 -17.27 7.84
N SER A 189 -23.08 -18.44 7.69
CA SER A 189 -23.74 -18.86 6.46
C SER A 189 -24.88 -17.91 6.06
N ARG A 190 -25.65 -17.42 7.05
CA ARG A 190 -26.70 -16.42 6.82
C ARG A 190 -26.13 -15.11 6.30
N ARG A 191 -25.07 -14.57 6.93
CA ARG A 191 -24.44 -13.31 6.51
C ARG A 191 -23.83 -13.40 5.11
N VAL A 192 -23.20 -14.53 4.78
CA VAL A 192 -22.67 -14.79 3.43
C VAL A 192 -23.79 -14.82 2.39
N ALA A 193 -24.92 -15.46 2.70
CA ALA A 193 -26.08 -15.49 1.81
C ALA A 193 -26.69 -14.09 1.59
N GLU A 194 -26.79 -13.29 2.65
CA GLU A 194 -27.27 -11.90 2.58
C GLU A 194 -26.37 -11.01 1.71
N LEU A 195 -25.04 -11.16 1.85
CA LEU A 195 -24.06 -10.42 1.05
C LEU A 195 -24.08 -10.82 -0.43
N ASN A 196 -24.18 -12.11 -0.72
CA ASN A 196 -24.28 -12.60 -2.10
C ASN A 196 -25.57 -12.10 -2.78
N ALA A 197 -26.70 -12.12 -2.07
CA ALA A 197 -27.96 -11.58 -2.58
C ALA A 197 -27.87 -10.06 -2.87
N ALA A 198 -27.20 -9.30 -2.00
CA ALA A 198 -26.99 -7.87 -2.21
C ALA A 198 -26.11 -7.59 -3.45
N GLN A 199 -25.08 -8.42 -3.69
CA GLN A 199 -24.23 -8.32 -4.88
C GLN A 199 -24.99 -8.65 -6.17
N GLU A 200 -25.88 -9.64 -6.14
CA GLU A 200 -26.73 -9.97 -7.29
C GLU A 200 -27.73 -8.85 -7.61
N THR A 201 -28.32 -8.22 -6.59
CA THR A 201 -29.23 -7.07 -6.81
C THR A 201 -28.52 -5.85 -7.40
N PHE A 202 -27.26 -5.61 -7.01
CA PHE A 202 -26.45 -4.52 -7.54
C PHE A 202 -26.04 -4.76 -9.01
N ALA A 203 -25.86 -6.01 -9.42
CA ALA A 203 -25.53 -6.39 -10.79
C ALA A 203 -26.72 -6.30 -11.76
N THR A 204 -27.96 -6.30 -11.26
CA THR A 204 -29.18 -6.20 -12.07
C THR A 204 -29.70 -4.78 -12.28
N GLU A 205 -29.15 -3.78 -11.59
CA GLU A 205 -29.55 -2.36 -11.71
C GLU A 205 -28.59 -1.50 -12.57
N THR A 206 -27.60 -2.11 -13.23
CA THR A 206 -26.78 -1.50 -14.29
C THR A 206 -27.09 -2.10 -15.65
#